data_AF-A0A6A4P2C0-F1
#
_entry.id   AF-A0A6A4P2C0-F1
#
_cell.length_a   1.000
_cell.length_b   1.000
_cell.length_c   1.000
_cell.angle_alpha   90.00
_cell.angle_beta   90.00
_cell.angle_gamma   90.00
#
_symmetry.space_group_name_H-M   'P 1'
#
loop_
_entity.id
_entity.type
_entity.pdbx_description
1 polymer ?
#
loop_
_entity_poly.entity_id
_entity_poly.type
_entity_poly.pdbx_seq_one_letter_code
_entity_poly.pdbx_strand_id
1 'polypeptide(L)' 'MTLQRGNSAIIAPLLIFFMFVFHSEIAHAKIYQVGDASGWNLHVSNWTSGKTLKAGDILG' A
#
# COMPACT_ATOMS: atom_id res chain seq x y z
N MET A 1 48.77 6.99 -6.26
CA MET A 1 47.53 7.58 -5.71
C MET A 1 46.43 6.54 -5.84
N THR A 2 46.37 5.59 -4.90
CA THR A 2 45.40 4.48 -4.93
C THR A 2 44.06 5.00 -4.46
N LEU A 3 43.13 4.99 -5.39
CA LEU A 3 41.80 5.53 -5.28
C LEU A 3 41.00 4.78 -4.20
N GLN A 4 40.64 5.50 -3.14
CA GLN A 4 39.68 5.12 -2.09
C GLN A 4 38.25 4.98 -2.67
N ARG A 5 38.07 4.31 -3.82
CA ARG A 5 36.81 4.21 -4.56
C ARG A 5 35.87 3.10 -4.07
N GLY A 6 36.31 2.25 -3.15
CA GLY A 6 35.56 1.07 -2.71
C GLY A 6 34.37 1.36 -1.78
N ASN A 7 34.51 2.31 -0.85
CA ASN A 7 33.49 2.49 0.19
C ASN A 7 32.44 3.55 -0.17
N SER A 8 32.86 4.65 -0.82
CA SER A 8 31.94 5.76 -1.16
C SER A 8 30.89 5.36 -2.22
N ALA A 9 31.24 4.44 -3.13
CA ALA A 9 30.34 4.00 -4.21
C ALA A 9 29.11 3.21 -3.71
N ILE A 10 29.16 2.63 -2.50
CA ILE A 10 28.08 1.80 -1.93
C ILE A 10 27.23 2.60 -0.93
N ILE A 11 27.82 3.59 -0.26
CA ILE A 11 27.13 4.39 0.77
C ILE A 11 26.00 5.22 0.15
N ALA A 12 26.24 5.86 -0.99
CA ALA A 12 25.23 6.69 -1.66
C ALA A 12 23.95 5.92 -2.04
N PRO A 13 24.00 4.77 -2.76
CA PRO A 13 22.79 4.01 -3.08
C PRO A 13 22.09 3.44 -1.84
N LEU A 14 22.83 3.04 -0.80
CA LEU A 14 22.24 2.59 0.48
C LEU A 14 21.44 3.70 1.16
N LEU A 15 21.99 4.92 1.22
CA LEU A 15 21.28 6.07 1.80
C LEU A 15 20.01 6.40 1.01
N ILE A 16 20.08 6.38 -0.32
CA ILE A 16 18.91 6.59 -1.18
C ILE A 16 17.86 5.50 -0.92
N PHE A 17 18.28 4.23 -0.82
CA PHE A 17 17.39 3.13 -0.53
C PHE A 17 16.71 3.28 0.84
N PHE A 18 17.47 3.61 1.90
CA PHE A 18 16.90 3.85 3.22
C PHE A 18 15.94 5.04 3.21
N MET A 19 16.30 6.15 2.56
CA MET A 19 15.39 7.30 2.42
C MET A 19 14.09 6.88 1.71
N PHE A 20 14.18 6.08 0.65
CA PHE A 20 13.00 5.57 -0.05
C PHE A 20 12.13 4.69 0.85
N VAL A 21 12.71 3.72 1.55
CA VAL A 21 11.97 2.82 2.46
C VAL A 21 11.30 3.60 3.58
N PHE A 22 12.00 4.55 4.21
CA PHE A 22 11.45 5.34 5.32
C PHE A 22 10.40 6.37 4.89
N HIS A 23 10.40 6.82 3.63
CA HIS A 23 9.41 7.75 3.10
C HIS A 23 8.29 7.05 2.31
N SER A 24 8.41 5.74 2.05
CA SER A 24 7.35 4.98 1.40
C SER A 24 6.20 4.70 2.37
N GLU A 25 4.98 4.96 1.95
CA GLU A 25 3.79 4.51 2.67
C GLU A 25 3.49 3.05 2.32
N ILE A 26 3.10 2.27 3.33
CA ILE A 26 2.61 0.90 3.12
C ILE A 26 1.18 0.99 2.58
N ALA A 27 0.95 0.46 1.39
CA ALA A 27 -0.39 0.33 0.84
C ALA A 27 -1.14 -0.80 1.56
N HIS A 28 -2.22 -0.45 2.26
CA HIS A 28 -3.09 -1.41 2.94
C HIS A 28 -4.41 -1.59 2.17
N ALA A 29 -4.80 -2.86 1.99
CA ALA A 29 -6.13 -3.22 1.49
C ALA A 29 -7.19 -2.96 2.56
N LYS A 30 -8.31 -2.34 2.18
CA LYS A 30 -9.49 -2.27 3.04
C LYS A 30 -10.32 -3.55 2.88
N ILE A 31 -10.87 -4.01 3.99
CA ILE A 31 -11.84 -5.10 4.01
C ILE A 31 -13.22 -4.47 4.15
N TYR A 32 -14.08 -4.71 3.17
CA TYR A 32 -15.46 -4.28 3.18
C TYR A 32 -16.38 -5.47 3.35
N GLN A 33 -17.20 -5.42 4.40
CA GLN A 33 -18.27 -6.39 4.56
C GLN A 33 -19.39 -6.06 3.59
N VAL A 34 -19.74 -7.05 2.79
CA VAL A 34 -20.87 -7.07 1.92
C VAL A 34 -22.15 -6.72 2.66
N GLY A 35 -22.84 -5.68 2.20
CA GLY A 35 -24.15 -5.27 2.72
C GLY A 35 -24.09 -4.79 4.17
N ASP A 36 -22.89 -4.51 4.68
CA ASP A 36 -22.62 -4.12 6.07
C ASP A 36 -23.39 -5.04 7.04
N ALA A 37 -24.18 -4.48 7.96
CA ALA A 37 -24.96 -5.24 8.93
C ALA A 37 -26.10 -6.08 8.30
N SER A 38 -26.50 -5.79 7.06
CA SER A 38 -27.60 -6.48 6.37
C SER A 38 -27.15 -7.73 5.60
N GLY A 39 -25.83 -7.93 5.47
CA GLY A 39 -25.23 -9.07 4.77
C GLY A 39 -25.55 -9.14 3.28
N TRP A 40 -25.22 -10.28 2.67
CA TRP A 40 -25.47 -10.53 1.25
C TRP A 40 -26.95 -10.87 1.01
N ASN A 41 -27.70 -9.97 0.38
CA ASN A 41 -29.11 -10.18 0.04
C ASN A 41 -29.48 -9.50 -1.30
N LEU A 42 -30.71 -9.67 -1.78
CA LEU A 42 -31.15 -9.14 -3.08
C LEU A 42 -31.16 -7.60 -3.19
N HIS A 43 -31.15 -6.89 -2.05
CA HIS A 43 -31.20 -5.42 -1.98
C HIS A 43 -29.82 -4.79 -1.75
N VAL A 44 -28.75 -5.58 -1.92
CA VAL A 44 -27.37 -5.20 -1.62
C VAL A 44 -26.74 -4.21 -2.64
N SER A 45 -27.43 -3.95 -3.76
CA SER A 45 -26.93 -3.15 -4.89
C SER A 45 -26.46 -1.74 -4.51
N ASN A 46 -27.08 -1.12 -3.51
CA ASN A 46 -26.75 0.23 -3.07
C ASN A 46 -25.67 0.28 -1.97
N TRP A 47 -25.09 -0.84 -1.53
CA TRP A 47 -24.09 -0.79 -0.44
C TRP A 47 -22.95 0.13 -0.80
N THR A 48 -22.52 0.14 -2.07
CA THR A 48 -21.30 0.83 -2.52
C THR A 48 -21.40 2.35 -2.40
N SER A 49 -22.62 2.87 -2.17
CA SER A 49 -22.87 4.29 -1.97
C SER A 49 -22.01 4.85 -0.83
N GLY A 50 -21.22 5.88 -1.14
CA GLY A 50 -20.30 6.53 -0.20
C GLY A 50 -19.01 5.76 0.10
N LYS A 51 -18.77 4.60 -0.51
CA LYS A 51 -17.53 3.82 -0.34
C LYS A 51 -16.56 4.08 -1.50
N THR A 52 -15.28 4.26 -1.17
CA THR A 52 -14.20 4.33 -2.18
C THR A 52 -13.48 2.99 -2.23
N LEU A 53 -13.95 2.12 -3.11
CA LEU A 53 -13.30 0.84 -3.40
C LEU A 53 -12.08 1.09 -4.28
N LYS A 54 -10.93 0.55 -3.87
CA LYS A 54 -9.68 0.62 -4.61
C LYS A 54 -9.25 -0.78 -5.04
N ALA A 55 -8.46 -0.84 -6.10
CA ALA A 55 -7.82 -2.09 -6.49
C ALA A 55 -6.96 -2.62 -5.33
N GLY A 56 -7.14 -3.90 -4.99
CA GLY A 56 -6.50 -4.52 -3.84
C GLY A 56 -7.38 -4.60 -2.59
N ASP A 57 -8.49 -3.86 -2.52
CA ASP A 57 -9.46 -4.03 -1.44
C ASP A 57 -10.16 -5.40 -1.52
N ILE A 58 -10.58 -5.90 -0.36
CA ILE A 58 -11.22 -7.22 -0.20
C ILE A 58 -12.69 -7.01 0.13
N LEU A 59 -13.56 -7.78 -0.53
CA LEU A 59 -14.99 -7.86 -0.22
C LEU A 59 -15.26 -9.20 0.47
N GLY A 60 -15.86 -9.16 1.66
CA GLY A 60 -16.13 -10.33 2.51
C GLY A 60 -17.58 -10.43 2.94
#